data_AF-A0A958FNH1-F1
#
_entry.id   AF-A0A958FNH1-F1
#
_cell.length_a   1.000
_cell.length_b   1.000
_cell.length_c   1.000
_cell.angle_alpha   90.00
_cell.angle_beta   90.00
_cell.angle_gamma   90.00
#
_symmetry.space_group_name_H-M   'P 1'
#
loop_
_entity.id
_entity.type
_entity.pdbx_description
1 polymer ?
#
loop_
_entity_poly.entity_id
_entity_poly.type
_entity_poly.pdbx_seq_one_letter_code
_entity_poly.pdbx_strand_id
1 'polypeptide(L)'
;MNTIQWQTAAWLAGFFVLAILQGYQLGIGDLSTYLAFVWHKFDPALLNNDLLIETLGDHPVYIWDAVALLLNVANVQTVFLGLFFLQTALMIAAVFLFYRQFFGENNGWLVLALTLVLGTSAAAMGEYGLNPYGYFHPNVVAVAIALLAFVLLDRGN
;
A
#
# COMPACT_ATOMS: atom_id res chain seq x y z
N MET A 1 4.39 5.28 33.46
CA MET A 1 4.17 5.10 32.00
C MET A 1 4.28 3.62 31.70
N ASN A 2 3.20 3.02 31.19
CA ASN A 2 3.03 1.57 31.07
C ASN A 2 3.89 1.00 29.92
N THR A 3 4.42 -0.21 30.09
CA THR A 3 5.23 -0.96 29.12
C THR A 3 4.57 -1.05 27.73
N ILE A 4 3.23 -1.07 27.69
CA ILE A 4 2.42 -1.06 26.47
C ILE A 4 2.67 0.19 25.61
N GLN A 5 2.83 1.38 26.23
CA GLN A 5 3.07 2.63 25.49
C GLN A 5 4.43 2.62 24.78
N TRP A 6 5.46 2.07 25.41
CA TRP A 6 6.80 1.96 24.82
C TRP A 6 6.86 0.96 23.68
N GLN A 7 6.15 -0.16 23.80
CA GLN A 7 6.05 -1.13 22.72
C GLN A 7 5.32 -0.53 21.51
N THR A 8 4.18 0.12 21.70
CA THR A 8 3.47 0.81 20.61
C THR A 8 4.32 1.89 19.95
N ALA A 9 5.06 2.69 20.73
CA ALA A 9 5.97 3.70 20.19
C ALA A 9 7.10 3.08 19.35
N ALA A 10 7.70 1.98 19.82
CA ALA A 10 8.72 1.25 19.08
C ALA A 10 8.17 0.65 17.78
N TRP A 11 6.95 0.11 17.80
CA TRP A 11 6.27 -0.41 16.60
C TRP A 11 6.01 0.68 15.57
N LEU A 12 5.48 1.82 16.01
CA LEU A 12 5.23 2.97 15.13
C LEU A 12 6.55 3.51 14.56
N ALA A 13 7.58 3.64 15.39
CA ALA A 13 8.90 4.10 14.94
C ALA A 13 9.51 3.14 13.90
N GLY A 14 9.48 1.83 14.17
CA GLY A 14 9.94 0.81 13.23
C GLY A 14 9.16 0.83 11.91
N PHE A 15 7.84 0.98 11.99
CA PHE A 15 6.98 1.14 10.82
C PHE A 15 7.39 2.36 9.97
N PHE A 16 7.52 3.54 10.59
CA PHE A 16 7.90 4.74 9.87
C PHE A 16 9.29 4.64 9.26
N VAL A 17 10.26 4.07 9.98
CA VAL A 17 11.60 3.82 9.43
C VAL A 17 11.53 2.92 8.20
N LEU A 18 10.84 1.78 8.29
CA LEU A 18 10.70 0.86 7.16
C LEU A 18 9.99 1.49 5.97
N ALA A 19 8.91 2.24 6.21
CA ALA A 19 8.15 2.89 5.15
C ALA A 19 8.93 4.06 4.52
N ILE A 20 9.77 4.78 5.28
CA ILE A 20 10.70 5.77 4.72
C ILE A 20 11.78 5.08 3.88
N LEU A 21 12.34 3.96 4.35
CA LEU A 21 13.38 3.21 3.64
C LEU A 21 12.89 2.60 2.32
N GLN A 22 11.58 2.40 2.15
CA GLN A 22 11.00 1.98 0.87
C GLN A 22 11.06 3.05 -0.23
N GLY A 23 11.39 4.31 0.10
CA GLY A 23 11.74 5.33 -0.89
C GLY A 23 10.59 5.77 -1.79
N TYR A 24 9.55 6.36 -1.20
CA TYR A 24 8.38 6.87 -1.94
C TYR A 24 8.75 7.87 -3.05
N GLN A 25 8.18 7.67 -4.22
CA GLN A 25 8.30 8.52 -5.41
C GLN A 25 6.90 8.80 -5.97
N LEU A 26 6.55 10.08 -6.08
CA LEU A 26 5.29 10.49 -6.71
C LEU A 26 5.45 10.50 -8.23
N GLY A 27 4.43 10.04 -8.95
CA GLY A 27 4.33 10.21 -10.40
C GLY A 27 5.20 9.27 -11.24
N ILE A 28 5.68 8.16 -10.65
CA ILE A 28 6.42 7.13 -11.38
C ILE A 28 5.52 5.94 -11.73
N GLY A 29 5.87 5.24 -12.81
CA GLY A 29 5.15 4.04 -13.26
C GLY A 29 3.66 4.29 -13.41
N ASP A 30 2.85 3.34 -12.93
CA ASP A 30 1.39 3.37 -13.08
C ASP A 30 0.72 4.49 -12.28
N LEU A 31 1.41 5.06 -11.28
CA LEU A 31 0.88 6.18 -10.51
C LEU A 31 0.65 7.42 -11.38
N SER A 32 1.45 7.62 -12.43
CA SER A 32 1.25 8.72 -13.37
C SER A 32 -0.10 8.60 -14.09
N THR A 33 -0.47 7.39 -14.50
CA THR A 33 -1.78 7.07 -15.07
C THR A 33 -2.91 7.27 -14.07
N TYR A 34 -2.72 6.80 -12.82
CA TYR A 34 -3.73 6.94 -11.77
C TYR A 34 -4.02 8.41 -11.43
N LEU A 35 -2.99 9.26 -11.46
CA LEU A 35 -3.15 10.70 -11.23
C LEU A 35 -4.03 11.34 -12.30
N ALA A 36 -3.83 11.01 -13.57
CA ALA A 36 -4.67 11.49 -14.67
C ALA A 36 -6.14 11.06 -14.47
N PHE A 37 -6.37 9.80 -14.11
CA PHE A 37 -7.70 9.27 -13.82
C PHE A 37 -8.38 10.00 -12.66
N VAL A 38 -7.66 10.19 -11.55
CA VAL A 38 -8.18 10.88 -10.36
C VAL A 38 -8.48 12.35 -10.65
N TRP A 39 -7.61 13.05 -11.39
CA TRP A 39 -7.87 14.44 -11.78
C TRP A 39 -9.06 14.59 -12.71
N HIS A 40 -9.21 13.70 -13.69
CA HIS A 40 -10.39 13.72 -14.56
C HIS A 40 -11.68 13.39 -13.79
N LYS A 41 -11.62 12.47 -12.81
CA LYS A 41 -12.76 12.20 -11.90
C LYS A 41 -13.13 13.40 -11.02
N PHE A 42 -12.11 14.16 -10.58
CA PHE A 42 -12.29 15.36 -9.77
C PHE A 42 -12.86 16.53 -10.59
N ASP A 43 -12.33 16.75 -11.80
CA ASP A 43 -12.78 17.75 -12.74
C ASP A 43 -12.86 17.12 -14.15
N PRO A 44 -14.07 16.74 -14.61
CA PRO A 44 -14.26 16.14 -15.93
C PRO A 44 -13.86 17.05 -17.10
N ALA A 45 -13.62 18.34 -16.86
CA ALA A 45 -13.11 19.23 -17.91
C ALA A 45 -11.62 18.99 -18.21
N LEU A 46 -10.86 18.47 -17.24
CA LEU A 46 -9.43 18.18 -17.38
C LEU A 46 -9.21 16.95 -18.27
N LEU A 47 -8.21 17.00 -19.15
CA LEU A 47 -7.81 15.88 -20.02
C LEU A 47 -8.95 15.39 -20.94
N ASN A 48 -9.87 16.28 -21.32
CA ASN A 48 -10.91 15.97 -22.28
C ASN A 48 -10.33 15.56 -23.64
N ASN A 49 -10.85 14.46 -24.21
CA ASN A 49 -10.37 13.82 -25.45
C ASN A 49 -8.94 13.26 -25.35
N ASP A 50 -8.42 13.04 -24.14
CA ASP A 50 -7.19 12.28 -23.96
C ASP A 50 -7.49 10.78 -24.10
N LEU A 51 -6.75 10.09 -24.98
CA LEU A 51 -6.88 8.65 -25.21
C LEU A 51 -6.69 7.84 -23.93
N LEU A 52 -5.89 8.34 -22.98
CA LEU A 52 -5.73 7.72 -21.68
C LEU A 52 -7.05 7.72 -20.90
N ILE A 53 -7.79 8.81 -20.94
CA ILE A 53 -9.07 8.93 -20.22
C ILE A 53 -10.16 8.07 -20.85
N GLU A 54 -10.10 7.82 -22.16
CA GLU A 54 -11.02 6.89 -22.83
C GLU A 54 -10.92 5.47 -22.25
N THR A 55 -9.74 5.06 -21.77
CA THR A 55 -9.56 3.73 -21.15
C THR A 55 -10.01 3.67 -19.69
N LEU A 56 -10.41 4.79 -19.08
CA LEU A 56 -10.87 4.85 -17.68
C LEU A 56 -12.02 3.87 -17.39
N GLY A 57 -12.91 3.65 -18.37
CA GLY A 57 -14.01 2.69 -18.27
C GLY A 57 -13.55 1.24 -18.13
N ASP A 58 -12.38 0.90 -18.67
CA ASP A 58 -11.77 -0.43 -18.60
C ASP A 58 -10.92 -0.60 -17.33
N HIS A 59 -10.74 0.46 -16.54
CA HIS A 59 -10.07 0.47 -15.24
C HIS A 59 -11.05 0.75 -14.09
N PRO A 60 -12.05 -0.12 -13.82
CA PRO A 60 -13.08 0.10 -12.81
C PRO A 60 -12.52 -0.09 -11.40
N VAL A 61 -11.71 0.86 -10.96
CA VAL A 61 -11.22 0.92 -9.58
C VAL A 61 -12.00 2.00 -8.85
N TYR A 62 -12.95 1.58 -8.03
CA TYR A 62 -13.76 2.46 -7.17
C TYR A 62 -12.92 3.37 -6.25
N ILE A 63 -11.63 3.07 -6.10
CA ILE A 63 -10.70 3.87 -5.32
C ILE A 63 -10.48 5.26 -5.94
N TRP A 64 -10.63 5.44 -7.26
CA TRP A 64 -10.39 6.72 -7.91
C TRP A 64 -11.34 7.81 -7.44
N ASP A 65 -12.63 7.50 -7.29
CA ASP A 65 -13.62 8.46 -6.80
C ASP A 65 -13.34 8.82 -5.33
N ALA A 66 -12.94 7.86 -4.50
CA ALA A 66 -12.55 8.11 -3.11
C ALA A 66 -11.29 8.97 -3.00
N VAL A 67 -10.28 8.73 -3.85
CA VAL A 67 -9.06 9.53 -3.87
C VAL A 67 -9.33 10.93 -4.40
N ALA A 68 -10.21 11.08 -5.40
CA ALA A 68 -10.65 12.39 -5.90
C ALA A 68 -11.33 13.20 -4.79
N LEU A 69 -12.15 12.57 -3.93
CA LEU A 69 -12.72 13.23 -2.77
C LEU A 69 -11.65 13.71 -1.79
N LEU A 70 -10.61 12.91 -1.52
CA LEU A 70 -9.50 13.31 -0.65
C LEU A 70 -8.71 14.52 -1.20
N LEU A 71 -8.62 14.67 -2.52
CA LEU A 71 -7.98 15.83 -3.14
C LEU A 71 -8.73 17.16 -2.91
N ASN A 72 -10.00 17.13 -2.47
CA ASN A 72 -10.71 18.36 -2.06
C ASN A 72 -10.13 18.98 -0.79
N VAL A 73 -9.47 18.19 0.06
CA VAL A 73 -9.04 18.62 1.40
C VAL A 73 -7.53 18.57 1.62
N ALA A 74 -6.78 17.95 0.70
CA ALA A 74 -5.33 17.83 0.78
C ALA A 74 -4.71 17.83 -0.62
N ASN A 75 -3.44 18.24 -0.71
CA ASN A 75 -2.71 18.21 -1.99
C ASN A 75 -2.36 16.77 -2.41
N VAL A 76 -2.11 16.58 -3.71
CA VAL A 76 -1.79 15.29 -4.34
C VAL A 76 -0.65 14.56 -3.63
N GLN A 77 0.47 15.23 -3.35
CA GLN A 77 1.62 14.61 -2.70
C GLN A 77 1.23 14.05 -1.33
N THR A 78 0.51 14.82 -0.51
CA THR A 78 0.07 14.40 0.82
C THR A 78 -0.90 13.22 0.76
N VAL A 79 -1.86 13.24 -0.17
CA VAL A 79 -2.83 12.15 -0.33
C VAL A 79 -2.14 10.84 -0.71
N PHE A 80 -1.32 10.86 -1.78
CA PHE A 80 -0.68 9.63 -2.25
C PHE A 80 0.44 9.13 -1.34
N LEU A 81 1.15 10.02 -0.63
CA LEU A 81 2.07 9.62 0.42
C LEU A 81 1.32 8.96 1.59
N GLY A 82 0.18 9.52 1.99
CA GLY A 82 -0.67 8.92 3.02
C GLY A 82 -1.20 7.54 2.62
N LEU A 83 -1.67 7.40 1.39
CA LEU A 83 -2.10 6.12 0.82
C LEU A 83 -0.95 5.12 0.74
N PHE A 84 0.27 5.56 0.39
CA PHE A 84 1.47 4.74 0.41
C PHE A 84 1.80 4.21 1.82
N PHE A 85 1.78 5.07 2.84
CA PHE A 85 1.97 4.60 4.22
C PHE A 85 0.86 3.64 4.65
N LEU A 86 -0.40 3.93 4.30
CA LEU A 86 -1.54 3.10 4.66
C LEU A 86 -1.46 1.71 4.02
N GLN A 87 -1.17 1.62 2.72
CA GLN A 87 -1.02 0.32 2.05
C GLN A 87 0.18 -0.45 2.63
N THR A 88 1.29 0.22 2.96
CA THR A 88 2.47 -0.44 3.52
C THR A 88 2.17 -0.98 4.92
N ALA A 89 1.46 -0.21 5.75
CA ALA A 89 1.00 -0.67 7.06
C ALA A 89 0.07 -1.88 6.93
N LEU A 90 -0.88 -1.81 5.99
CA LEU A 90 -1.84 -2.87 5.74
C LEU A 90 -1.13 -4.15 5.28
N MET A 91 -0.20 -4.05 4.34
CA MET A 91 0.56 -5.19 3.83
C MET A 91 1.45 -5.81 4.91
N ILE A 92 2.14 -5.00 5.71
CA ILE A 92 2.93 -5.48 6.86
C ILE A 92 2.04 -6.24 7.84
N ALA A 93 0.89 -5.68 8.20
CA ALA A 93 -0.06 -6.31 9.12
C ALA A 93 -0.61 -7.61 8.54
N ALA A 94 -1.00 -7.62 7.26
CA ALA A 94 -1.53 -8.78 6.56
C ALA A 94 -0.51 -9.92 6.53
N VAL A 95 0.72 -9.64 6.10
CA VAL A 95 1.82 -10.59 6.05
C VAL A 95 2.15 -11.11 7.45
N PHE A 96 2.27 -10.22 8.44
CA PHE A 96 2.55 -10.62 9.83
C PHE A 96 1.49 -11.58 10.38
N LEU A 97 0.20 -11.22 10.23
CA LEU A 97 -0.90 -12.05 10.71
C LEU A 97 -0.98 -13.38 9.97
N PHE A 98 -0.79 -13.36 8.65
CA PHE A 98 -0.74 -14.55 7.82
C PHE A 98 0.38 -15.50 8.29
N TYR A 99 1.61 -15.00 8.41
CA TYR A 99 2.72 -15.82 8.88
C TYR A 99 2.55 -16.31 10.32
N ARG A 100 2.06 -15.47 11.23
CA ARG A 100 1.80 -15.90 12.62
C ARG A 100 0.76 -17.03 12.67
N GLN A 101 -0.25 -17.01 11.81
CA GLN A 101 -1.26 -18.06 11.73
C GLN A 101 -0.63 -19.42 11.36
N PHE A 102 0.29 -19.44 10.40
CA PHE A 102 0.85 -20.68 9.87
C PHE A 102 2.12 -21.20 10.57
N PHE A 103 2.98 -20.29 11.05
CA PHE A 103 4.31 -20.62 11.56
C PHE A 103 4.46 -20.37 13.07
N GLY A 104 3.38 -19.95 13.73
CA GLY A 104 3.32 -19.71 15.17
C GLY A 104 3.92 -18.37 15.61
N GLU A 105 3.80 -18.07 16.90
CA GLU A 105 4.11 -16.75 17.48
C GLU A 105 5.59 -16.37 17.42
N ASN A 106 6.49 -17.37 17.47
CA ASN A 106 7.93 -17.13 17.58
C ASN A 106 8.62 -16.88 16.23
N ASN A 107 8.02 -17.29 15.10
CA ASN A 107 8.67 -17.24 13.79
C ASN A 107 8.11 -16.18 12.84
N GLY A 108 6.93 -15.60 13.14
CA GLY A 108 6.30 -14.58 12.28
C GLY A 108 7.19 -13.35 12.05
N TRP A 109 8.02 -13.00 13.04
CA TRP A 109 8.96 -11.86 12.95
C TRP A 109 10.16 -12.13 12.04
N LEU A 110 10.69 -13.34 12.08
CA LEU A 110 11.81 -13.73 11.20
C LEU A 110 11.35 -13.70 9.75
N VAL A 111 10.14 -14.20 9.46
CA VAL A 111 9.64 -14.20 8.09
C VAL A 111 9.25 -12.80 7.63
N LEU A 112 8.66 -11.96 8.49
CA LEU A 112 8.44 -10.54 8.17
C LEU A 112 9.76 -9.82 7.84
N ALA A 113 10.80 -10.03 8.65
CA ALA A 113 12.13 -9.48 8.42
C ALA A 113 12.73 -10.01 7.11
N LEU A 114 12.57 -11.30 6.81
CA LEU A 114 13.01 -11.89 5.56
C LEU A 114 12.20 -11.38 4.36
N THR A 115 10.90 -11.12 4.45
CA THR A 115 10.12 -10.54 3.34
C THR A 115 10.51 -9.08 3.10
N LEU A 116 10.86 -8.34 4.15
CA LEU A 116 11.42 -6.98 4.06
C LEU A 116 12.82 -6.97 3.41
N VAL A 117 13.64 -7.99 3.64
CA VAL A 117 15.04 -8.07 3.15
C VAL A 117 15.16 -8.80 1.81
N LEU A 118 14.39 -9.88 1.58
CA LEU A 118 14.37 -10.68 0.34
C LEU A 118 13.62 -9.99 -0.81
N GLY A 119 12.89 -8.91 -0.52
CA GLY A 119 12.49 -7.93 -1.52
C GLY A 119 13.68 -7.14 -2.13
N THR A 120 14.88 -7.73 -2.13
CA THR A 120 16.05 -7.24 -2.85
C THR A 120 16.52 -8.19 -3.97
N SER A 121 15.93 -9.39 -4.12
CA SER A 121 16.50 -10.46 -4.96
C SER A 121 15.59 -11.09 -6.03
N ALA A 122 14.29 -10.75 -6.10
CA ALA A 122 13.39 -11.22 -7.15
C ALA A 122 12.96 -10.04 -8.03
N ALA A 123 13.30 -10.01 -9.32
CA ALA A 123 13.22 -8.83 -10.22
C ALA A 123 11.93 -7.96 -10.26
N ALA A 124 10.83 -8.35 -9.60
CA ALA A 124 9.64 -7.51 -9.39
C ALA A 124 9.44 -7.08 -7.91
N MET A 125 9.86 -7.88 -6.93
CA MET A 125 9.84 -7.51 -5.50
C MET A 125 11.18 -6.95 -5.02
N GLY A 126 12.23 -7.17 -5.81
CA GLY A 126 13.66 -7.04 -5.54
C GLY A 126 14.22 -5.63 -5.62
N GLU A 127 13.40 -4.66 -6.03
CA GLU A 127 13.84 -3.28 -6.16
C GLU A 127 13.23 -2.39 -5.05
N TYR A 128 12.13 -2.82 -4.41
CA TYR A 128 11.34 -1.96 -3.52
C TYR A 128 10.76 -2.61 -2.23
N GLY A 129 10.96 -3.92 -1.99
CA GLY A 129 10.53 -4.57 -0.74
C GLY A 129 9.06 -5.07 -0.73
N LEU A 130 8.37 -4.98 0.42
CA LEU A 130 6.97 -5.43 0.61
C LEU A 130 5.97 -4.72 -0.30
N ASN A 131 6.30 -3.51 -0.72
CA ASN A 131 5.62 -2.83 -1.78
C ASN A 131 6.57 -2.83 -2.99
N PRO A 132 6.32 -3.65 -4.01
CA PRO A 132 7.19 -3.72 -5.19
C PRO A 132 7.16 -2.44 -6.02
N TYR A 133 6.35 -1.46 -5.63
CA TYR A 133 6.21 -0.18 -6.28
C TYR A 133 6.67 0.87 -5.27
N GLY A 134 7.67 1.70 -5.59
CA GLY A 134 8.06 2.85 -4.75
C GLY A 134 6.96 3.93 -4.64
N TYR A 135 5.68 3.57 -4.75
CA TYR A 135 4.52 4.44 -4.88
C TYR A 135 3.23 3.71 -4.46
N PHE A 136 2.10 4.43 -4.43
CA PHE A 136 0.79 3.85 -4.13
C PHE A 136 0.27 2.98 -5.28
N HIS A 137 -0.05 1.72 -5.01
CA HIS A 137 -0.52 0.78 -6.03
C HIS A 137 -1.74 -0.01 -5.54
N PRO A 138 -2.93 0.11 -6.18
CA PRO A 138 -4.16 -0.57 -5.73
C PRO A 138 -4.03 -2.09 -5.59
N ASN A 139 -3.29 -2.76 -6.49
CA ASN A 139 -3.07 -4.21 -6.39
C ASN A 139 -2.35 -4.63 -5.09
N VAL A 140 -1.48 -3.80 -4.52
CA VAL A 140 -0.82 -4.10 -3.23
C VAL A 140 -1.85 -4.11 -2.10
N VAL A 141 -2.79 -3.15 -2.12
CA VAL A 141 -3.93 -3.14 -1.21
C VAL A 141 -4.79 -4.40 -1.38
N ALA A 142 -5.08 -4.80 -2.63
CA ALA A 142 -5.87 -6.00 -2.92
C ALA A 142 -5.21 -7.28 -2.38
N VAL A 143 -3.89 -7.43 -2.56
CA VAL A 143 -3.12 -8.55 -2.00
C VAL A 143 -3.18 -8.56 -0.48
N ALA A 144 -2.99 -7.40 0.17
CA ALA A 144 -3.06 -7.31 1.62
C ALA A 144 -4.45 -7.69 2.16
N ILE A 145 -5.52 -7.23 1.50
CA ILE A 145 -6.91 -7.61 1.83
C ILE A 145 -7.12 -9.12 1.64
N ALA A 146 -6.62 -9.70 0.55
CA ALA A 146 -6.76 -11.13 0.28
C ALA A 146 -6.08 -11.99 1.37
N LEU A 147 -4.87 -11.62 1.80
CA LEU A 147 -4.17 -12.27 2.90
C LEU A 147 -4.93 -12.16 4.23
N LEU A 148 -5.47 -10.98 4.55
CA LEU A 148 -6.29 -10.79 5.75
C LEU A 148 -7.59 -11.60 5.70
N ALA A 149 -8.27 -11.61 4.57
CA ALA A 149 -9.46 -12.41 4.36
C ALA A 149 -9.15 -13.90 4.57
N PHE A 150 -8.03 -14.38 4.03
CA PHE A 150 -7.58 -15.75 4.25
C PHE A 150 -7.37 -16.05 5.74
N VAL A 151 -6.66 -15.18 6.47
CA VAL A 151 -6.45 -15.35 7.92
C VAL A 151 -7.77 -15.40 8.69
N LEU A 152 -8.75 -14.58 8.32
CA LEU A 152 -10.06 -14.56 8.96
C LEU A 152 -10.87 -15.81 8.66
N LEU A 153 -10.82 -16.32 7.42
CA LEU A 153 -11.52 -17.53 7.00
C LEU A 153 -10.94 -18.79 7.68
N ASP A 154 -9.62 -18.87 7.79
CA ASP A 154 -8.93 -20.00 8.43
C ASP A 154 -9.28 -20.09 9.93
N ARG A 155 -9.39 -18.95 10.62
CA ARG A 155 -9.80 -18.90 12.04
C ARG A 155 -11.26 -19.25 12.31
N GLY A 156 -12.10 -19.22 11.27
CA GLY A 156 -13.52 -19.56 11.35
C GLY A 156 -13.80 -21.06 11.22
N ASN A 157 -12.79 -21.87 10.87
CA ASN A 157 -12.84 -23.33 10.81
C ASN A 157 -12.12 -23.95 12.01
#